data_AF-A0A9D4TK50-F1
#
_entry.id   AF-A0A9D4TK50-F1
#
_cell.length_a   1.000
_cell.length_b   1.000
_cell.length_c   1.000
_cell.angle_alpha   90.00
_cell.angle_beta   90.00
_cell.angle_gamma   90.00
#
_symmetry.space_group_name_H-M   'P 1'
#
loop_
_entity.id
_entity.type
_entity.pdbx_description
1 polymer ?
#
loop_
_entity_poly.entity_id
_entity_poly.type
_entity_poly.pdbx_seq_one_letter_code
_entity_poly.pdbx_strand_id
1 'polypeptide(L)'
;MACTVQAAAPPTAQTNTLQLDPSAFVEDLYNAVHFYCADGFDTMDSTLREQRGAVLTPEQQAAYHHGSSQLYLALRGEVDAQLQKFEAYALETCLHVPAGLLAQPSTVDAADTVVDEAEEQAVDEQLQQLRQQIAAAKHHGRKLKGGLKQYDEALVKYSSTLATLQAVPAALAGKENSMAEDSRVLAAAGMQLEESCRQLDGLRQQKGAAQRGSSGQPEDELAAEREVLRYQAAVRNAPADDLRRLQERLTT
;
A
#
# COMPACT_ATOMS: atom_id res chain seq x y z
N MET A 1 -30.12 -37.49 49.16
CA MET A 1 -30.18 -36.08 48.73
C MET A 1 -29.37 -35.95 47.46
N ALA A 2 -30.03 -36.03 46.30
CA ALA A 2 -29.37 -35.92 45.00
C ALA A 2 -29.42 -34.45 44.56
N CYS A 3 -28.24 -33.84 44.42
CA CYS A 3 -28.09 -32.48 43.93
C CYS A 3 -28.06 -32.56 42.40
N THR A 4 -29.21 -32.34 41.76
CA THR A 4 -29.31 -32.18 40.31
C THR A 4 -28.75 -30.82 39.90
N VAL A 5 -27.55 -30.83 39.31
CA VAL A 5 -26.96 -29.69 38.62
C VAL A 5 -27.80 -29.43 37.36
N GLN A 6 -28.60 -28.37 37.40
CA GLN A 6 -29.41 -27.92 36.26
C GLN A 6 -28.47 -27.25 35.25
N ALA A 7 -28.30 -27.89 34.10
CA ALA A 7 -27.51 -27.36 32.99
C ALA A 7 -28.09 -26.01 32.53
N ALA A 8 -27.25 -24.97 32.54
CA ALA A 8 -27.59 -23.63 32.09
C ALA A 8 -28.05 -23.67 30.63
N ALA A 9 -29.26 -23.17 30.39
CA ALA A 9 -29.80 -22.96 29.06
C ALA A 9 -28.97 -21.90 28.30
N PRO A 10 -28.85 -22.00 26.96
CA PRO A 10 -28.05 -21.07 26.18
C PRO A 10 -28.58 -19.62 26.26
N PRO A 11 -27.70 -18.60 26.18
CA PRO A 11 -28.01 -17.18 26.47
C PRO A 11 -28.85 -16.46 25.40
N THR A 12 -29.63 -17.16 24.58
CA THR A 12 -30.28 -16.58 23.38
C THR A 12 -31.47 -15.66 23.69
N ALA A 13 -32.00 -15.64 24.91
CA ALA A 13 -33.14 -14.79 25.26
C ALA A 13 -32.75 -13.39 25.76
N GLN A 14 -31.52 -13.21 26.26
CA GLN A 14 -31.08 -11.95 26.90
C GLN A 14 -30.68 -10.87 25.88
N THR A 15 -30.23 -11.28 24.70
CA THR A 15 -29.75 -10.37 23.63
C THR A 15 -30.84 -9.50 23.02
N ASN A 16 -32.12 -9.89 23.11
CA ASN A 16 -33.21 -9.15 22.46
C ASN A 16 -33.73 -7.95 23.27
N THR A 17 -33.63 -7.96 24.60
CA THR A 17 -34.16 -6.85 25.44
C THR A 17 -33.18 -5.71 25.64
N LEU A 18 -31.87 -5.98 25.68
CA LEU A 18 -30.85 -4.94 25.85
C LEU A 18 -30.16 -4.55 24.53
N GLN A 19 -30.40 -5.29 23.43
CA GLN A 19 -29.64 -5.19 22.18
C GLN A 19 -28.11 -5.16 22.39
N LEU A 20 -27.67 -5.71 23.52
CA LEU A 20 -26.29 -5.69 23.99
C LEU A 20 -25.90 -7.14 24.20
N ASP A 21 -24.79 -7.54 23.57
CA ASP A 21 -24.14 -8.78 23.94
C ASP A 21 -23.28 -8.49 25.18
N PRO A 22 -23.65 -9.00 26.37
CA PRO A 22 -22.96 -8.68 27.60
C PRO A 22 -21.52 -9.18 27.60
N SER A 23 -21.22 -10.26 26.85
CA SER A 23 -19.85 -10.77 26.72
C SER A 23 -18.99 -9.83 25.86
N ALA A 24 -19.51 -9.38 24.71
CA ALA A 24 -18.82 -8.42 23.85
C ALA A 24 -18.57 -7.08 24.57
N PHE A 25 -19.52 -6.61 25.37
CA PHE A 25 -19.33 -5.40 26.18
C PHE A 25 -18.18 -5.52 27.19
N VAL A 26 -18.08 -6.66 27.87
CA VAL A 26 -16.99 -6.89 28.84
C VAL A 26 -15.65 -7.03 28.10
N GLU A 27 -15.63 -7.66 26.93
CA GLU A 27 -14.43 -7.74 26.09
C GLU A 27 -13.96 -6.35 25.63
N ASP A 28 -14.87 -5.48 25.19
CA ASP A 28 -14.56 -4.10 24.83
C ASP A 28 -14.00 -3.32 26.02
N LEU A 29 -14.57 -3.50 27.22
CA LEU A 29 -14.06 -2.90 28.45
C LEU A 29 -12.65 -3.40 28.77
N TYR A 30 -12.41 -4.70 28.64
CA TYR A 30 -11.10 -5.32 28.86
C TYR A 30 -10.05 -4.72 27.91
N ASN A 31 -10.38 -4.63 26.63
CA ASN A 31 -9.52 -4.01 25.62
C ASN A 31 -9.22 -2.54 25.93
N ALA A 32 -10.24 -1.77 26.32
CA ALA A 32 -10.09 -0.36 26.69
C ALA A 32 -9.16 -0.17 27.89
N VAL A 33 -9.32 -0.97 28.95
CA VAL A 33 -8.47 -0.89 30.15
C VAL A 33 -7.01 -1.19 29.80
N HIS A 34 -6.75 -2.24 29.02
CA HIS A 34 -5.39 -2.57 28.58
C HIS A 34 -4.77 -1.49 27.70
N PHE A 35 -5.57 -0.88 26.83
CA PHE A 35 -5.12 0.23 26.01
C PHE A 35 -4.69 1.43 26.87
N TYR A 36 -5.51 1.84 27.85
CA TYR A 36 -5.16 2.93 28.74
C TYR A 36 -3.98 2.62 29.67
N CYS A 37 -3.85 1.37 30.12
CA CYS A 37 -2.67 0.95 30.86
C CYS A 37 -1.40 1.06 30.01
N ALA A 38 -1.43 0.58 28.76
CA ALA A 38 -0.29 0.69 27.85
C ALA A 38 0.07 2.16 27.58
N ASP A 39 -0.90 2.99 27.23
CA ASP A 39 -0.71 4.42 26.94
C ASP A 39 -0.15 5.18 28.17
N GLY A 40 -0.63 4.84 29.37
CA GLY A 40 -0.12 5.40 30.62
C GLY A 40 1.36 5.07 30.85
N PHE A 41 1.79 3.84 30.56
CA PHE A 41 3.20 3.44 30.68
C PHE A 41 4.07 4.05 29.59
N ASP A 42 3.58 4.15 28.36
CA ASP A 42 4.29 4.81 27.26
C ASP A 42 4.52 6.30 27.59
N THR A 43 3.49 6.97 28.13
CA THR A 43 3.57 8.35 28.60
C THR A 43 4.56 8.50 29.76
N MET A 44 4.50 7.59 30.75
CA MET A 44 5.46 7.57 31.86
C MET A 44 6.90 7.40 31.35
N ASP A 45 7.14 6.44 30.45
CA ASP A 45 8.46 6.21 29.85
C ASP A 45 8.95 7.39 29.00
N SER A 46 8.05 8.09 28.30
CA SER A 46 8.40 9.31 27.54
C SER A 46 8.82 10.43 28.47
N THR A 47 8.01 10.73 29.49
CA THR A 47 8.28 11.81 30.45
C THR A 47 9.59 11.58 31.22
N LEU A 48 9.88 10.33 31.59
CA LEU A 48 11.13 9.97 32.27
C LEU A 48 12.34 10.11 31.35
N ARG A 49 12.20 9.74 30.07
CA ARG A 49 13.24 9.99 29.04
C ARG A 49 13.46 11.48 28.80
N GLU A 50 12.42 12.29 28.76
CA GLU A 50 12.55 13.75 28.60
C GLU A 50 13.26 14.40 29.78
N GLN A 51 12.92 14.01 31.01
CA GLN A 51 13.50 14.59 32.22
C GLN A 51 14.94 14.16 32.51
N ARG A 52 15.31 12.91 32.15
CA ARG A 52 16.58 12.30 32.58
C ARG A 52 17.45 11.79 31.42
N GLY A 53 16.92 11.69 30.21
CA GLY A 53 17.55 10.99 29.09
C GLY A 53 18.90 11.56 28.66
N ALA A 54 19.12 12.87 28.81
CA ALA A 54 20.42 13.49 28.48
C ALA A 54 21.53 13.18 29.50
N VAL A 55 21.17 12.73 30.72
CA VAL A 55 22.11 12.54 31.84
C VAL A 55 22.43 11.05 32.05
N LEU A 56 21.56 10.15 31.60
CA LEU A 56 21.70 8.72 31.83
C LEU A 56 22.70 8.08 30.87
N THR A 57 23.50 7.17 31.41
CA THR A 57 24.33 6.27 30.59
C THR A 57 23.44 5.26 29.84
N PRO A 58 23.90 4.68 28.72
CA PRO A 58 23.14 3.68 27.98
C PRO A 58 22.72 2.46 28.83
N GLU A 59 23.58 2.03 29.75
CA GLU A 59 23.29 0.93 30.68
C GLU A 59 22.16 1.29 31.65
N GLN A 60 22.17 2.49 32.20
CA GLN A 60 21.10 2.98 33.08
C GLN A 60 19.78 3.12 32.34
N GLN A 61 19.81 3.58 31.08
CA GLN A 61 18.62 3.66 30.24
C GLN A 61 18.01 2.27 29.98
N ALA A 62 18.85 1.28 29.67
CA ALA A 62 18.40 -0.10 29.50
C ALA A 62 17.81 -0.69 30.80
N ALA A 63 18.47 -0.47 31.94
CA ALA A 63 17.94 -0.89 33.24
C ALA A 63 16.60 -0.23 33.56
N TYR A 64 16.42 1.04 33.17
CA TYR A 64 15.18 1.78 33.36
C TYR A 64 14.02 1.19 32.55
N HIS A 65 14.23 0.99 31.25
CA HIS A 65 13.23 0.35 30.38
C HIS A 65 12.89 -1.06 30.85
N HIS A 66 13.89 -1.82 31.31
CA HIS A 66 13.66 -3.13 31.88
C HIS A 66 12.78 -3.07 33.14
N GLY A 67 13.07 -2.14 34.05
CA GLY A 67 12.26 -1.93 35.26
C GLY A 67 10.82 -1.50 34.95
N SER A 68 10.64 -0.56 34.02
CA SER A 68 9.31 -0.12 33.59
C SER A 68 8.53 -1.27 32.94
N SER A 69 9.19 -2.07 32.09
CA SER A 69 8.58 -3.26 31.48
C SER A 69 8.15 -4.29 32.53
N GLN A 70 8.98 -4.54 33.55
CA GLN A 70 8.60 -5.45 34.65
C GLN A 70 7.40 -4.91 35.43
N LEU A 71 7.36 -3.62 35.72
CA LEU A 71 6.24 -2.98 36.41
C LEU A 71 4.95 -3.08 35.58
N TYR A 72 5.03 -2.84 34.27
CA TYR A 72 3.91 -3.00 33.35
C TYR A 72 3.37 -4.43 33.36
N LEU A 73 4.25 -5.44 33.25
CA LEU A 73 3.85 -6.85 33.27
C LEU A 73 3.21 -7.24 34.61
N ALA A 74 3.73 -6.76 35.73
CA ALA A 74 3.17 -7.01 37.05
C ALA A 74 1.78 -6.36 37.19
N LEU A 75 1.62 -5.10 36.78
CA LEU A 75 0.33 -4.42 36.80
C LEU A 75 -0.67 -5.12 35.88
N ARG A 76 -0.25 -5.48 34.66
CA ARG A 76 -1.09 -6.19 33.70
C ARG A 76 -1.65 -7.48 34.29
N GLY A 77 -0.81 -8.29 34.94
CA GLY A 77 -1.26 -9.52 35.61
C GLY A 77 -2.28 -9.26 36.72
N GLU A 78 -2.12 -8.19 37.50
CA GLU A 78 -3.09 -7.83 38.53
C GLU A 78 -4.40 -7.29 37.92
N VAL A 79 -4.32 -6.43 36.91
CA VAL A 79 -5.47 -5.91 36.17
C VAL A 79 -6.27 -7.05 35.54
N ASP A 80 -5.60 -8.02 34.93
CA ASP A 80 -6.24 -9.22 34.38
C ASP A 80 -7.01 -10.01 35.44
N ALA A 81 -6.38 -10.25 36.59
CA ALA A 81 -7.02 -10.95 37.68
C ALA A 81 -8.24 -10.21 38.25
N GLN A 82 -8.19 -8.87 38.30
CA GLN A 82 -9.33 -8.07 38.77
C GLN A 82 -10.43 -7.96 37.71
N LEU A 83 -10.09 -7.82 36.43
CA LEU A 83 -11.05 -7.79 35.33
C LEU A 83 -11.78 -9.13 35.20
N GLN A 84 -11.10 -10.26 35.42
CA GLN A 84 -11.76 -11.56 35.40
C GLN A 84 -12.79 -11.72 36.54
N LYS A 85 -12.48 -11.20 37.74
CA LYS A 85 -13.45 -11.16 38.86
C LYS A 85 -14.61 -10.23 38.55
N PHE A 86 -14.31 -9.08 37.97
CA PHE A 86 -15.31 -8.12 37.53
C PHE A 86 -16.22 -8.71 36.45
N GLU A 87 -15.69 -9.41 35.46
CA GLU A 87 -16.45 -10.09 34.40
C GLU A 87 -17.44 -11.07 35.00
N ALA A 88 -16.97 -11.97 35.88
CA ALA A 88 -17.84 -12.93 36.55
C ALA A 88 -18.98 -12.23 37.31
N TYR A 89 -18.65 -11.19 38.08
CA TYR A 89 -19.65 -10.42 38.83
C TYR A 89 -20.63 -9.66 37.91
N ALA A 90 -20.12 -9.02 36.86
CA ALA A 90 -20.91 -8.23 35.94
C ALA A 90 -21.89 -9.12 35.18
N LEU A 91 -21.44 -10.27 34.68
CA LEU A 91 -22.30 -11.23 33.97
C LEU A 91 -23.32 -11.92 34.87
N GLU A 92 -23.01 -12.11 36.15
CA GLU A 92 -23.93 -12.74 37.11
C GLU A 92 -24.94 -11.76 37.72
N THR A 93 -24.53 -10.52 37.96
CA THR A 93 -25.32 -9.57 38.77
C THR A 93 -25.84 -8.37 37.98
N CYS A 94 -24.97 -7.72 37.19
CA CYS A 94 -25.29 -6.43 36.55
C CYS A 94 -25.94 -6.59 35.18
N LEU A 95 -25.46 -7.55 34.40
CA LEU A 95 -25.86 -7.83 33.02
C LEU A 95 -26.76 -9.07 32.93
N HIS A 96 -27.03 -9.73 34.06
CA HIS A 96 -27.97 -10.84 34.14
C HIS A 96 -29.39 -10.32 34.31
N VAL A 97 -30.30 -10.79 33.47
CA VAL A 97 -31.73 -10.62 33.70
C VAL A 97 -32.27 -11.90 34.35
N PRO A 98 -32.79 -11.84 35.59
CA PRO A 98 -33.29 -13.02 36.29
C PRO A 98 -34.40 -13.73 35.49
N ALA A 99 -34.35 -15.06 35.48
CA ALA A 99 -35.37 -15.88 34.84
C ALA A 99 -36.75 -15.59 35.47
N GLY A 100 -37.70 -15.10 34.67
CA GLY A 100 -39.05 -14.74 35.11
C GLY A 100 -39.33 -13.24 35.21
N LEU A 101 -38.29 -12.38 35.14
CA LEU A 101 -38.46 -10.92 35.01
C LEU A 101 -38.69 -10.48 33.57
N LEU A 102 -38.12 -11.24 32.62
CA LEU A 102 -38.58 -11.22 31.24
C LEU A 102 -39.96 -11.87 31.26
N ALA A 103 -41.00 -11.06 31.47
CA ALA A 103 -42.32 -11.40 30.96
C ALA A 103 -42.08 -11.93 29.55
N GLN A 104 -42.63 -13.12 29.25
CA GLN A 104 -42.68 -13.67 27.88
C GLN A 104 -42.83 -12.48 26.96
N PRO A 105 -42.01 -12.33 25.89
CA PRO A 105 -42.09 -11.17 25.01
C PRO A 105 -43.57 -11.01 24.80
N SER A 106 -44.13 -9.98 25.41
CA SER A 106 -45.52 -9.72 25.20
C SER A 106 -45.46 -9.60 23.69
N THR A 107 -46.13 -10.51 23.01
CA THR A 107 -46.92 -10.11 21.87
C THR A 107 -47.70 -8.93 22.43
N VAL A 108 -47.05 -7.75 22.49
CA VAL A 108 -47.67 -6.46 22.52
C VAL A 108 -48.57 -6.67 21.35
N ASP A 109 -49.82 -6.90 21.70
CA ASP A 109 -50.86 -7.21 20.78
C ASP A 109 -50.60 -6.33 19.57
N ALA A 110 -50.20 -6.95 18.46
CA ALA A 110 -50.21 -6.30 17.15
C ALA A 110 -51.67 -5.96 16.76
N ALA A 111 -52.56 -5.83 17.73
CA ALA A 111 -53.99 -5.86 17.64
C ALA A 111 -54.64 -4.54 18.06
N ASP A 112 -53.89 -3.48 18.42
CA ASP A 112 -54.54 -2.17 18.67
C ASP A 112 -53.77 -0.89 18.32
N THR A 113 -52.55 -0.96 17.78
CA THR A 113 -52.00 0.20 17.06
C THR A 113 -52.41 0.07 15.60
N VAL A 114 -53.51 0.73 15.23
CA VAL A 114 -53.83 1.01 13.82
C VAL A 114 -52.66 1.82 13.27
N VAL A 115 -51.72 1.15 12.60
CA VAL A 115 -50.62 1.79 11.90
C VAL A 115 -51.24 2.55 10.73
N ASP A 116 -51.04 3.86 10.70
CA ASP A 116 -51.48 4.68 9.57
C ASP A 116 -50.63 4.34 8.33
N GLU A 117 -51.27 4.06 7.20
CA GLU A 117 -50.58 3.75 5.93
C GLU A 117 -49.62 4.89 5.53
N ALA A 118 -49.91 6.13 5.92
CA ALA A 118 -49.02 7.27 5.69
C ALA A 118 -47.73 7.20 6.54
N GLU A 119 -47.82 6.72 7.78
CA GLU A 119 -46.65 6.54 8.65
C GLU A 119 -45.77 5.37 8.17
N GLU A 120 -46.38 4.28 7.71
CA GLU A 120 -45.66 3.14 7.14
C GLU A 120 -44.89 3.55 5.87
N GLN A 121 -45.53 4.28 4.95
CA GLN A 121 -44.86 4.81 3.76
C GLN A 121 -43.72 5.77 4.11
N ALA A 122 -43.89 6.64 5.11
CA ALA A 122 -42.83 7.56 5.53
C ALA A 122 -41.62 6.80 6.11
N VAL A 123 -41.84 5.73 6.88
CA VAL A 123 -40.77 4.87 7.41
C VAL A 123 -40.05 4.14 6.28
N ASP A 124 -40.78 3.63 5.28
CA ASP A 124 -40.20 2.98 4.11
C ASP A 124 -39.34 3.94 3.28
N GLU A 125 -39.79 5.18 3.08
CA GLU A 125 -39.01 6.22 2.43
C GLU A 125 -37.73 6.54 3.22
N GLN A 126 -37.81 6.68 4.54
CA GLN A 126 -36.64 6.89 5.39
C GLN A 126 -35.66 5.70 5.32
N LEU A 127 -36.16 4.47 5.31
CA LEU A 127 -35.34 3.27 5.15
C LEU A 127 -34.65 3.23 3.79
N GLN A 128 -35.34 3.61 2.72
CA GLN A 128 -34.72 3.72 1.40
C GLN A 128 -33.63 4.80 1.37
N GLN A 129 -33.89 5.98 1.95
CA GLN A 129 -32.91 7.05 2.05
C GLN A 129 -31.68 6.61 2.86
N LEU A 130 -31.87 5.98 4.01
CA LEU A 130 -30.78 5.44 4.83
C LEU A 130 -29.96 4.38 4.09
N ARG A 131 -30.62 3.47 3.35
CA ARG A 131 -29.92 2.48 2.51
C ARG A 131 -29.06 3.15 1.44
N GLN A 132 -29.56 4.20 0.79
CA GLN A 132 -28.80 4.98 -0.19
C GLN A 132 -27.61 5.70 0.47
N GLN A 133 -27.81 6.31 1.65
CA GLN A 133 -26.73 6.95 2.41
C GLN A 133 -25.64 5.94 2.82
N ILE A 134 -26.02 4.75 3.28
CA ILE A 134 -25.08 3.67 3.62
C ILE A 134 -24.29 3.22 2.38
N ALA A 135 -24.95 3.07 1.23
CA ALA A 135 -24.26 2.70 -0.01
C ALA A 135 -23.25 3.79 -0.44
N ALA A 136 -23.65 5.06 -0.38
CA ALA A 136 -22.78 6.20 -0.67
C ALA A 136 -21.58 6.28 0.29
N ALA A 137 -21.82 6.11 1.60
CA ALA A 137 -20.78 6.08 2.62
C ALA A 137 -19.81 4.91 2.42
N LYS A 138 -20.31 3.70 2.10
CA LYS A 138 -19.47 2.54 1.77
C LYS A 138 -18.61 2.79 0.53
N HIS A 139 -19.16 3.40 -0.51
CA HIS A 139 -18.41 3.76 -1.71
C HIS A 139 -17.31 4.79 -1.39
N HIS A 140 -17.65 5.82 -0.62
CA HIS A 140 -16.68 6.82 -0.17
C HIS A 140 -15.56 6.21 0.68
N GLY A 141 -15.90 5.32 1.63
CA GLY A 141 -14.93 4.58 2.43
C GLY A 141 -13.99 3.71 1.60
N ARG A 142 -14.50 3.03 0.56
CA ARG A 142 -13.64 2.27 -0.38
C ARG A 142 -12.69 3.18 -1.15
N LYS A 143 -13.17 4.35 -1.61
CA LYS A 143 -12.35 5.34 -2.32
C LYS A 143 -11.23 5.88 -1.42
N LEU A 144 -11.55 6.24 -0.18
CA LEU A 144 -10.57 6.69 0.81
C LEU A 144 -9.53 5.60 1.12
N LYS A 145 -9.97 4.36 1.33
CA LYS A 145 -9.06 3.22 1.55
C LYS A 145 -8.15 2.98 0.35
N GLY A 146 -8.65 3.15 -0.87
CA GLY A 146 -7.84 3.11 -2.09
C GLY A 146 -6.79 4.22 -2.14
N GLY A 147 -7.19 5.45 -1.79
CA GLY A 147 -6.27 6.59 -1.69
C GLY A 147 -5.17 6.38 -0.65
N LEU A 148 -5.51 5.90 0.55
CA LEU A 148 -4.53 5.59 1.59
C LEU A 148 -3.49 4.58 1.12
N LYS A 149 -3.90 3.49 0.44
CA LYS A 149 -2.96 2.53 -0.15
C LYS A 149 -2.00 3.16 -1.16
N GLN A 150 -2.50 4.06 -2.01
CA GLN A 150 -1.65 4.77 -2.97
C GLN A 150 -0.63 5.68 -2.27
N TYR A 151 -1.03 6.36 -1.19
CA TYR A 151 -0.12 7.14 -0.37
C TYR A 151 0.91 6.28 0.34
N ASP A 152 0.52 5.13 0.90
CA ASP A 152 1.44 4.19 1.53
C ASP A 152 2.47 3.66 0.52
N GLU A 153 2.04 3.26 -0.67
CA GLU A 153 2.94 2.83 -1.76
C GLU A 153 3.89 3.95 -2.20
N ALA A 154 3.39 5.19 -2.27
CA ALA A 154 4.23 6.35 -2.58
C ALA A 154 5.25 6.61 -1.47
N LEU A 155 4.86 6.54 -0.20
CA LEU A 155 5.76 6.71 0.95
C LEU A 155 6.87 5.67 0.96
N VAL A 156 6.58 4.41 0.64
CA VAL A 156 7.60 3.35 0.51
C VAL A 156 8.57 3.62 -0.65
N LYS A 157 8.07 4.15 -1.78
CA LYS A 157 8.94 4.56 -2.90
C LYS A 157 9.83 5.75 -2.52
N TYR A 158 9.28 6.74 -1.82
CA TYR A 158 10.04 7.90 -1.37
C TYR A 158 11.07 7.52 -0.31
N SER A 159 10.73 6.67 0.66
CA SER A 159 11.67 6.23 1.69
C SER A 159 12.82 5.40 1.11
N SER A 160 12.54 4.53 0.12
CA SER A 160 13.59 3.79 -0.58
C SER A 160 14.50 4.70 -1.43
N THR A 161 13.93 5.70 -2.10
CA THR A 161 14.71 6.71 -2.85
C THR A 161 15.54 7.59 -1.91
N LEU A 162 15.00 7.93 -0.74
CA LEU A 162 15.72 8.69 0.26
C LEU A 162 16.89 7.86 0.83
N ALA A 163 16.67 6.57 1.10
CA ALA A 163 17.74 5.67 1.55
C ALA A 163 18.85 5.52 0.50
N THR A 164 18.53 5.43 -0.80
CA THR A 164 19.55 5.39 -1.86
C THR A 164 20.31 6.71 -1.95
N LEU A 165 19.64 7.85 -1.85
CA LEU A 165 20.28 9.18 -1.81
C LEU A 165 21.16 9.36 -0.57
N GLN A 166 20.76 8.85 0.60
CA GLN A 166 21.58 8.87 1.81
C GLN A 166 22.82 7.98 1.70
N ALA A 167 22.79 6.94 0.87
CA ALA A 167 23.96 6.09 0.59
C ALA A 167 24.96 6.74 -0.38
N VAL A 168 24.55 7.76 -1.16
CA VAL A 168 25.41 8.44 -2.15
C VAL A 168 26.62 9.12 -1.50
N PRO A 169 26.51 9.91 -0.42
CA PRO A 169 27.68 10.47 0.27
C PRO A 169 28.69 9.41 0.74
N ALA A 170 28.20 8.28 1.26
CA ALA A 170 29.05 7.17 1.71
C ALA A 170 29.75 6.46 0.54
N ALA A 171 29.06 6.29 -0.59
CA ALA A 171 29.64 5.73 -1.81
C ALA A 171 30.64 6.67 -2.51
N LEU A 172 30.47 7.98 -2.30
CA LEU A 172 31.33 9.05 -2.84
C LEU A 172 32.56 9.33 -1.98
N ALA A 173 32.55 8.95 -0.70
CA ALA A 173 33.66 9.13 0.21
C ALA A 173 34.95 8.49 -0.37
N GLY A 174 35.95 9.32 -0.68
CA GLY A 174 37.22 8.90 -1.26
C GLY A 174 37.27 8.80 -2.80
N LYS A 175 36.17 9.09 -3.51
CA LYS A 175 36.09 9.10 -5.00
C LYS A 175 35.68 10.45 -5.60
N GLU A 176 35.68 11.51 -4.80
CA GLU A 176 35.21 12.85 -5.16
C GLU A 176 35.88 13.42 -6.43
N ASN A 177 37.18 13.17 -6.60
CA ASN A 177 37.92 13.60 -7.79
C ASN A 177 37.59 12.77 -9.05
N SER A 178 37.24 11.49 -8.90
CA SER A 178 36.87 10.60 -10.02
C SER A 178 35.53 10.99 -10.62
N MET A 179 34.51 11.29 -9.80
CA MET A 179 33.20 11.72 -10.32
C MET A 179 33.23 13.10 -11.00
N ALA A 180 34.08 14.01 -10.51
CA ALA A 180 34.27 15.31 -11.16
C ALA A 180 34.93 15.17 -12.54
N GLU A 181 35.83 14.21 -12.72
CA GLU A 181 36.36 13.86 -14.04
C GLU A 181 35.35 13.12 -14.91
N ASP A 182 34.67 12.11 -14.38
CA ASP A 182 33.68 11.32 -15.14
C ASP A 182 32.52 12.19 -15.65
N SER A 183 32.05 13.14 -14.83
CA SER A 183 31.02 14.11 -15.23
C SER A 183 31.50 15.10 -16.30
N ARG A 184 32.78 15.51 -16.27
CA ARG A 184 33.39 16.34 -17.32
C ARG A 184 33.57 15.57 -18.62
N VAL A 185 33.97 14.29 -18.55
CA VAL A 185 34.10 13.41 -19.71
C VAL A 185 32.73 13.16 -20.36
N LEU A 186 31.69 12.90 -19.56
CA LEU A 186 30.30 12.77 -20.04
C LEU A 186 29.79 14.07 -20.68
N ALA A 187 30.05 15.23 -20.09
CA ALA A 187 29.67 16.52 -20.67
C ALA A 187 30.42 16.80 -21.99
N ALA A 188 31.71 16.48 -22.07
CA ALA A 188 32.51 16.62 -23.28
C ALA A 188 32.02 15.68 -24.40
N ALA A 189 31.69 14.43 -24.07
CA ALA A 189 31.10 13.48 -25.01
C ALA A 189 29.71 13.94 -25.49
N GLY A 190 28.90 14.52 -24.60
CA GLY A 190 27.61 15.12 -24.96
C GLY A 190 27.73 16.29 -25.95
N MET A 191 28.72 17.18 -25.76
CA MET A 191 28.99 18.28 -26.69
C MET A 191 29.48 17.77 -28.06
N GLN A 192 30.34 16.75 -28.10
CA GLN A 192 30.77 16.13 -29.35
C GLN A 192 29.61 15.46 -30.10
N LEU A 193 28.68 14.84 -29.36
CA LEU A 193 27.47 14.26 -29.95
C LEU A 193 26.59 15.36 -30.57
N GLU A 194 26.38 16.48 -29.87
CA GLU A 194 25.60 17.60 -30.38
C GLU A 194 26.22 18.21 -31.66
N GLU A 195 27.55 18.36 -31.69
CA GLU A 195 28.27 18.83 -32.86
C GLU A 195 28.13 17.85 -34.05
N SER A 196 28.24 16.54 -33.79
CA SER A 196 28.04 15.52 -34.82
C SER A 196 26.60 15.53 -35.38
N CYS A 197 25.60 15.75 -34.53
CA CYS A 197 24.20 15.91 -34.95
C CYS A 197 24.01 17.15 -35.83
N ARG A 198 24.61 18.29 -35.48
CA ARG A 198 24.56 19.51 -36.31
C ARG A 198 25.25 19.32 -37.66
N GLN A 199 26.38 18.61 -37.69
CA GLN A 199 27.08 18.28 -38.95
C GLN A 199 26.22 17.36 -39.83
N LEU A 200 25.57 16.36 -39.25
CA LEU A 200 24.64 15.49 -39.97
C LEU A 200 23.43 16.25 -40.53
N ASP A 201 22.87 17.19 -39.77
CA ASP A 201 21.78 18.04 -40.24
C ASP A 201 22.23 18.97 -41.37
N GLY A 202 23.44 19.53 -41.29
CA GLY A 202 24.05 20.31 -42.38
C GLY A 202 24.24 19.50 -43.66
N LEU A 203 24.75 18.26 -43.54
CA LEU A 203 24.90 17.34 -44.67
C LEU A 203 23.56 16.92 -45.27
N ARG A 204 22.52 16.73 -44.44
CA ARG A 204 21.15 16.47 -44.92
C ARG A 204 20.57 17.66 -45.69
N GLN A 205 20.81 18.88 -45.24
CA GLN A 205 20.38 20.08 -45.93
C GLN A 205 21.15 20.28 -47.26
N GLN A 206 22.45 20.02 -47.28
CA GLN A 206 23.25 20.05 -48.51
C GLN A 206 22.81 18.97 -49.52
N LYS A 207 22.51 17.75 -49.05
CA LYS A 207 21.94 16.69 -49.90
C LYS A 207 20.57 17.10 -50.46
N GLY A 208 19.73 17.71 -49.64
CA GLY A 208 18.43 18.26 -50.08
C GLY A 208 18.55 19.43 -51.06
N ALA A 209 19.60 20.26 -50.97
CA ALA A 209 19.89 21.34 -51.91
C ALA A 209 20.50 20.83 -53.22
N ALA A 210 21.40 19.85 -53.17
CA ALA A 210 21.99 19.19 -54.33
C ALA A 210 20.93 18.43 -55.15
N GLN A 211 19.97 17.77 -54.49
CA GLN A 211 18.83 17.13 -55.16
C GLN A 211 17.84 18.12 -55.81
N ARG A 212 17.79 19.39 -55.36
CA ARG A 212 17.00 20.43 -56.03
C ARG A 212 17.75 21.14 -57.16
N GLY A 213 19.09 21.12 -57.16
CA GLY A 213 19.93 21.68 -58.23
C GLY A 213 20.18 20.72 -59.39
N SER A 214 19.94 19.42 -59.21
CA SER A 214 20.12 18.37 -60.24
C SER A 214 18.76 17.92 -60.80
N SER A 215 17.94 18.86 -61.27
CA SER A 215 16.73 18.57 -62.04
C SER A 215 17.07 18.37 -63.52
N GLY A 216 17.78 17.28 -63.82
CA GLY A 216 18.25 17.01 -65.17
C GLY A 216 18.86 15.61 -65.34
N GLN A 217 17.99 14.59 -65.28
CA GLN A 217 18.07 13.25 -65.91
C GLN A 217 17.68 12.11 -64.94
N PRO A 218 16.37 11.91 -64.67
CA PRO A 218 15.89 10.78 -63.87
C PRO A 218 15.85 9.44 -64.64
N GLU A 219 16.28 9.38 -65.90
CA GLU A 219 16.23 8.12 -66.67
C GLU A 219 17.50 7.26 -66.52
N ASP A 220 18.66 7.85 -66.24
CA ASP A 220 19.92 7.10 -66.15
C ASP A 220 20.11 6.41 -64.79
N GLU A 221 19.61 6.99 -63.71
CA GLU A 221 19.75 6.45 -62.35
C GLU A 221 18.81 5.24 -62.13
N LEU A 222 17.60 5.27 -62.70
CA LEU A 222 16.67 4.13 -62.70
C LEU A 222 17.12 3.01 -63.65
N ALA A 223 17.85 3.34 -64.72
CA ALA A 223 18.48 2.33 -65.59
C ALA A 223 19.62 1.62 -64.87
N ALA A 224 20.48 2.38 -64.16
CA ALA A 224 21.55 1.81 -63.35
C ALA A 224 21.02 0.95 -62.18
N GLU A 225 19.97 1.38 -61.49
CA GLU A 225 19.34 0.59 -60.43
C GLU A 225 18.72 -0.72 -60.95
N ARG A 226 18.07 -0.68 -62.12
CA ARG A 226 17.54 -1.89 -62.77
C ARG A 226 18.65 -2.84 -63.23
N GLU A 227 19.79 -2.32 -63.66
CA GLU A 227 20.92 -3.13 -64.08
C GLU A 227 21.60 -3.80 -62.87
N VAL A 228 21.78 -3.08 -61.76
CA VAL A 228 22.32 -3.63 -60.50
C VAL A 228 21.40 -4.70 -59.92
N LEU A 229 20.08 -4.51 -59.96
CA LEU A 229 19.12 -5.53 -59.52
C LEU A 229 19.12 -6.77 -60.43
N ARG A 230 19.33 -6.61 -61.74
CA ARG A 230 19.54 -7.73 -62.67
C ARG A 230 20.82 -8.50 -62.35
N TYR A 231 21.92 -7.81 -62.08
CA TYR A 231 23.17 -8.45 -61.69
C TYR A 231 23.05 -9.19 -60.35
N GLN A 232 22.38 -8.61 -59.35
CA GLN A 232 22.14 -9.30 -58.07
C GLN A 232 21.24 -10.53 -58.21
N ALA A 233 20.20 -10.48 -59.06
CA ALA A 233 19.36 -11.64 -59.33
C ALA A 233 20.11 -12.75 -60.09
N ALA A 234 20.98 -12.38 -61.03
CA ALA A 234 21.82 -13.32 -61.77
C ALA A 234 22.84 -14.01 -60.84
N VAL A 235 23.47 -13.27 -59.92
CA VAL A 235 24.41 -13.83 -58.93
C VAL A 235 23.70 -14.74 -57.93
N ARG A 236 22.46 -14.40 -57.52
CA ARG A 236 21.68 -15.22 -56.58
C ARG A 236 21.17 -16.53 -57.19
N ASN A 237 20.95 -16.56 -58.50
CA ASN A 237 20.46 -17.74 -59.23
C ASN A 237 21.58 -18.53 -59.94
N ALA A 238 22.84 -18.12 -59.81
CA ALA A 238 23.97 -18.84 -60.39
C ALA A 238 24.20 -20.18 -59.66
N PRO A 239 24.41 -21.29 -60.38
CA PRO A 239 24.69 -22.58 -59.77
C PRO A 239 26.01 -22.52 -58.99
N ALA A 240 26.03 -23.13 -57.79
CA ALA A 240 27.09 -22.98 -56.79
C ALA A 240 28.50 -23.34 -57.28
N ASP A 241 28.62 -24.15 -58.34
CA ASP A 241 29.91 -24.55 -58.92
C ASP A 241 30.61 -23.40 -59.69
N ASP A 242 29.85 -22.45 -60.24
CA ASP A 242 30.43 -21.29 -60.93
C ASP A 242 30.94 -20.21 -59.96
N LEU A 243 30.28 -20.06 -58.80
CA LEU A 243 30.72 -19.18 -57.73
C LEU A 243 32.03 -19.70 -57.08
N ARG A 244 32.19 -21.02 -56.97
CA ARG A 244 33.43 -21.64 -56.47
C ARG A 244 34.61 -21.42 -57.42
N ARG A 245 34.41 -21.57 -58.74
CA ARG A 245 35.46 -21.29 -59.74
C ARG A 245 35.88 -19.82 -59.79
N LEU A 246 34.97 -18.89 -59.56
CA LEU A 246 35.28 -17.46 -59.44
C LEU A 246 36.08 -17.15 -58.17
N GLN A 247 35.77 -17.81 -57.06
CA GLN A 247 36.48 -17.64 -55.80
C GLN A 247 37.91 -18.21 -55.84
N GLU A 248 38.11 -19.36 -56.51
CA GLU A 248 39.44 -19.92 -56.76
C GLU A 248 40.29 -19.03 -57.68
N ARG A 249 39.67 -18.35 -58.67
CA ARG A 249 40.40 -17.41 -59.56
C ARG A 249 40.76 -16.07 -58.93
N LEU A 250 40.07 -15.65 -57.87
CA LEU A 250 40.37 -14.40 -57.15
C LEU A 250 41.39 -14.58 -56.02
N THR A 251 41.70 -15.83 -55.66
CA THR A 251 42.60 -16.16 -54.54
C THR A 251 43.99 -16.65 -55.00
N THR A 252 44.21 -16.81 -56.30
CA THR A 252 45.53 -16.98 -56.96
C THR A 252 45.97 -15.71 -57.64
#